data_AF-A0A2D0JQ04-F1
#
_entry.id   AF-A0A2D0JQ04-F1
#
_cell.length_a   1.000
_cell.length_b   1.000
_cell.length_c   1.000
_cell.angle_alpha   90.00
_cell.angle_beta   90.00
_cell.angle_gamma   90.00
#
_symmetry.space_group_name_H-M   'P 1'
#
loop_
_entity.id
_entity.type
_entity.pdbx_description
1 polymer ?
#
loop_
_entity_poly.entity_id
_entity_poly.type
_entity_poly.pdbx_seq_one_letter_code
_entity_poly.pdbx_strand_id
1 'polypeptide(L)'
;MSNENDVNKLILDRRDITDDGCDHSASFIDNLNQAARARSRQPFQPKPELLQVSQPVMISEPRISIGKRIHYGQAIVRGIYELSRLGRTPESIAVLLRMPLDAVQRTLVCDTPKKKRIYKQVMAAPRPTEKAIIKRLSAESKEQP
;
A
#
# COMPACT_ATOMS: atom_id res chain seq x y z
N MET A 1 45.87 14.25 -38.95
CA MET A 1 45.01 14.70 -37.85
C MET A 1 44.43 13.46 -37.19
N SER A 2 44.94 13.12 -36.01
CA SER A 2 44.55 11.92 -35.28
C SER A 2 43.16 12.16 -34.71
N ASN A 3 42.14 11.41 -35.17
CA ASN A 3 40.80 11.51 -34.61
C ASN A 3 40.84 11.09 -33.13
N GLU A 4 40.77 12.06 -32.23
CA GLU A 4 40.76 11.89 -30.77
C GLU A 4 39.48 11.19 -30.25
N ASN A 5 38.49 10.97 -31.14
CA ASN A 5 37.20 10.34 -30.84
C ASN A 5 37.09 8.89 -31.34
N ASP A 6 38.21 8.19 -31.55
CA ASP A 6 38.18 6.77 -31.93
C ASP A 6 37.61 5.94 -30.77
N VAL A 7 36.37 5.48 -30.94
CA VAL A 7 35.56 4.76 -29.94
C VAL A 7 36.30 3.56 -29.36
N ASN A 8 37.15 2.92 -30.18
CA ASN A 8 37.96 1.79 -29.76
C ASN A 8 39.00 2.19 -28.69
N LYS A 9 39.55 3.42 -28.77
CA LYS A 9 40.52 3.91 -27.79
C LYS A 9 39.89 4.21 -26.45
N LEU A 10 38.66 4.71 -26.41
CA LEU A 10 37.94 5.00 -25.15
C LEU A 10 37.48 3.73 -24.42
N ILE A 11 37.20 2.65 -25.15
CA ILE A 11 36.84 1.35 -24.58
C ILE A 11 38.10 0.61 -24.08
N LEU A 12 39.24 0.79 -24.77
CA LEU A 12 40.51 0.13 -24.48
C LEU A 12 41.46 0.95 -23.58
N ASP A 13 41.06 2.16 -23.12
CA ASP A 13 41.85 3.00 -22.20
C ASP A 13 41.98 2.30 -20.84
N ARG A 14 43.00 1.45 -20.70
CA ARG A 14 43.44 0.86 -19.44
C ARG A 14 44.49 1.79 -18.84
N ARG A 15 44.14 2.39 -17.70
CA ARG A 15 45.07 3.20 -16.92
C ARG A 15 45.77 2.29 -15.92
N ASP A 16 47.09 2.33 -15.89
CA ASP A 16 47.88 1.60 -14.89
C ASP A 16 47.72 2.31 -13.54
N ILE A 17 46.68 1.94 -12.81
CA ILE A 17 46.46 2.39 -11.44
C ILE A 17 47.20 1.41 -10.54
N THR A 18 48.34 1.85 -10.00
CA THR A 18 49.07 1.12 -8.97
C THR A 18 48.24 1.08 -7.69
N ASP A 19 47.84 -0.12 -7.32
CA ASP A 19 47.17 -0.44 -6.08
C ASP A 19 48.23 -0.75 -5.01
N ASP A 20 48.26 -0.01 -3.92
CA ASP A 20 49.25 -0.21 -2.84
C ASP A 20 48.96 -1.45 -1.98
N GLY A 21 47.90 -2.19 -2.31
CA GLY A 21 47.51 -3.43 -1.64
C GLY A 21 46.70 -3.21 -0.37
N CYS A 22 46.37 -1.95 -0.03
CA CYS A 22 45.59 -1.59 1.16
C CYS A 22 44.41 -0.67 0.81
N ASP A 23 44.60 0.29 -0.12
CA ASP A 23 43.55 1.16 -0.62
C ASP A 23 43.18 0.85 -2.08
N HIS A 24 42.18 0.00 -2.23
CA HIS A 24 41.62 -0.40 -3.53
C HIS A 24 40.62 0.62 -4.10
N SER A 25 40.37 1.76 -3.44
CA SER A 25 39.32 2.70 -3.84
C SER A 25 39.51 3.24 -5.25
N ALA A 26 40.76 3.54 -5.63
CA ALA A 26 41.11 4.00 -6.98
C ALA A 26 40.78 2.94 -8.05
N SER A 27 41.14 1.68 -7.80
CA SER A 27 40.83 0.53 -8.66
C SER A 27 39.33 0.35 -8.85
N PHE A 28 38.54 0.47 -7.77
CA PHE A 28 37.07 0.38 -7.85
C PHE A 28 36.44 1.52 -8.64
N ILE A 29 36.86 2.76 -8.40
CA ILE A 29 36.33 3.95 -9.09
C ILE A 29 36.63 3.91 -10.59
N ASP A 30 37.82 3.46 -10.99
CA ASP A 30 38.17 3.38 -12.40
C ASP A 30 37.38 2.30 -13.13
N ASN A 31 37.20 1.13 -12.51
CA ASN A 31 36.34 0.06 -13.05
C ASN A 31 34.88 0.54 -13.25
N LEU A 32 34.32 1.28 -12.29
CA LEU A 32 32.98 1.86 -12.42
C LEU A 32 32.90 2.86 -13.58
N ASN A 33 33.92 3.71 -13.73
CA ASN A 33 33.99 4.67 -14.81
C ASN A 33 34.20 4.01 -16.18
N GLN A 34 35.00 2.96 -16.27
CA GLN A 34 35.20 2.19 -17.50
C GLN A 34 33.88 1.55 -17.96
N ALA A 35 33.14 0.94 -17.03
CA ALA A 35 31.83 0.36 -17.31
C ALA A 35 30.79 1.42 -17.74
N ALA A 36 30.81 2.62 -17.13
CA ALA A 36 29.95 3.72 -17.51
C ALA A 36 30.29 4.28 -18.91
N ARG A 37 31.58 4.51 -19.19
CA ARG A 37 32.06 4.97 -20.51
C ARG A 37 31.68 3.99 -21.62
N ALA A 38 31.81 2.69 -21.37
CA ALA A 38 31.43 1.65 -22.34
C ALA A 38 29.93 1.65 -22.68
N ARG A 39 29.06 1.98 -21.71
CA ARG A 39 27.60 1.95 -21.88
C ARG A 39 27.03 3.27 -22.42
N SER A 40 27.40 4.39 -21.81
CA SER A 40 26.77 5.70 -22.04
C SER A 40 27.72 6.77 -22.54
N ARG A 41 29.03 6.49 -22.66
CA ARG A 41 30.09 7.46 -22.98
C ARG A 41 30.15 8.64 -21.99
N GLN A 42 29.64 8.43 -20.79
CA GLN A 42 29.65 9.41 -19.69
C GLN A 42 30.41 8.81 -18.50
N PRO A 43 31.01 9.64 -17.63
CA PRO A 43 31.56 9.17 -16.36
C PRO A 43 30.45 8.57 -15.49
N PHE A 44 30.84 7.71 -14.54
CA PHE A 44 29.89 7.14 -13.59
C PHE A 44 29.26 8.25 -12.75
N GLN A 45 27.92 8.29 -12.73
CA GLN A 45 27.15 9.19 -11.88
C GLN A 45 26.31 8.34 -10.94
N PRO A 46 26.50 8.44 -9.61
CA PRO A 46 25.62 7.78 -8.67
C PRO A 46 24.20 8.33 -8.80
N LYS A 47 23.19 7.47 -8.66
CA LYS A 47 21.80 7.90 -8.70
C LYS A 47 21.56 8.87 -7.52
N PRO A 48 21.02 10.08 -7.76
CA PRO A 48 20.74 11.00 -6.67
C PRO A 48 19.69 10.38 -5.73
N GLU A 49 19.94 10.46 -4.43
CA GLU A 49 18.95 10.10 -3.43
C GLU A 49 17.78 11.08 -3.54
N LEU A 50 16.58 10.57 -3.77
CA LEU A 50 15.38 11.39 -3.82
C LEU A 50 14.92 11.67 -2.39
N LEU A 51 14.95 12.95 -2.01
CA LEU A 51 14.37 13.38 -0.74
C LEU A 51 12.85 13.18 -0.79
N GLN A 52 12.30 12.51 0.22
CA GLN A 52 10.86 12.39 0.36
C GLN A 52 10.27 13.76 0.72
N VAL A 53 9.69 14.45 -0.27
CA VAL A 53 9.15 15.82 -0.12
C VAL A 53 7.82 15.83 0.64
N SER A 54 7.09 14.72 0.68
CA SER A 54 5.80 14.63 1.37
C SER A 54 5.52 13.25 1.94
N GLN A 55 4.85 13.22 3.08
CA GLN A 55 4.17 12.03 3.57
C GLN A 55 2.73 12.02 3.04
N PRO A 56 2.20 10.89 2.55
CA PRO A 56 0.82 10.81 2.09
C PRO A 56 -0.12 11.09 3.28
N VAL A 57 -1.15 11.89 3.04
CA VAL A 57 -2.21 12.15 4.03
C VAL A 57 -2.90 10.82 4.34
N MET A 58 -2.58 10.25 5.49
CA MET A 58 -3.28 9.09 6.02
C MET A 58 -4.54 9.59 6.72
N ILE A 59 -5.70 9.44 6.07
CA ILE A 59 -6.98 9.69 6.74
C ILE A 59 -7.08 8.69 7.89
N SER A 60 -7.09 9.18 9.12
CA SER A 60 -7.20 8.39 10.35
C SER A 60 -8.64 7.91 10.55
N GLU A 61 -9.16 7.15 9.59
CA GLU A 61 -10.45 6.50 9.77
C GLU A 61 -10.30 5.35 10.79
N PRO A 62 -11.29 5.17 11.68
CA PRO A 62 -11.25 4.10 12.67
C PRO A 62 -11.27 2.75 11.98
N ARG A 63 -10.17 1.99 12.05
CA ARG A 63 -10.05 0.67 11.42
C ARG A 63 -10.48 -0.41 12.40
N ILE A 64 -11.49 -1.19 12.04
CA ILE A 64 -11.99 -2.32 12.82
C ILE A 64 -11.57 -3.61 12.10
N SER A 65 -10.79 -4.48 12.74
CA SER A 65 -10.33 -5.74 12.14
C SER A 65 -11.36 -6.87 12.33
N ILE A 66 -12.43 -6.87 11.54
CA ILE A 66 -13.39 -8.00 11.54
C ILE A 66 -12.86 -9.17 10.71
N GLY A 67 -12.24 -8.86 9.56
CA GLY A 67 -11.62 -9.82 8.65
C GLY A 67 -12.61 -10.61 7.77
N LYS A 68 -12.07 -11.55 7.00
CA LYS A 68 -12.85 -12.53 6.23
C LYS A 68 -13.38 -13.62 7.16
N ARG A 69 -14.69 -13.88 7.11
CA ARG A 69 -15.35 -14.95 7.87
C ARG A 69 -16.22 -15.80 6.94
N ILE A 70 -16.43 -17.08 7.29
CA ILE A 70 -17.36 -17.97 6.57
C ILE A 70 -18.80 -17.46 6.76
N HIS A 71 -19.13 -17.08 8.00
CA HIS A 71 -20.41 -16.47 8.36
C HIS A 71 -20.18 -15.23 9.21
N TYR A 72 -20.89 -14.15 8.87
CA TYR A 72 -20.93 -12.93 9.67
C TYR A 72 -22.10 -13.01 10.65
N GLY A 73 -21.83 -12.74 11.93
CA GLY A 73 -22.84 -12.73 12.99
C GLY A 73 -23.86 -11.60 12.80
N GLN A 74 -24.99 -11.71 13.51
CA GLN A 74 -26.08 -10.73 13.43
C GLN A 74 -25.64 -9.31 13.81
N ALA A 75 -24.74 -9.16 14.79
CA ALA A 75 -24.22 -7.86 15.20
C ALA A 75 -23.46 -7.14 14.07
N ILE A 76 -22.63 -7.88 13.32
CA ILE A 76 -21.86 -7.35 12.19
C ILE A 76 -22.79 -6.98 11.03
N VAL A 77 -23.72 -7.87 10.69
CA VAL A 77 -24.72 -7.62 9.64
C VAL A 77 -25.57 -6.39 9.97
N ARG A 78 -25.98 -6.24 11.23
CA ARG A 78 -26.68 -5.05 11.72
C ARG A 78 -25.83 -3.79 11.54
N GLY A 79 -24.56 -3.82 11.94
CA GLY A 79 -23.65 -2.68 11.79
C GLY A 79 -23.44 -2.27 10.34
N ILE A 80 -23.35 -3.22 9.40
CA ILE A 80 -23.25 -2.95 7.96
C ILE A 80 -24.47 -2.15 7.47
N TYR A 81 -25.69 -2.53 7.88
CA TYR A 81 -26.89 -1.77 7.52
C TYR A 81 -26.96 -0.40 8.18
N GLU A 82 -26.54 -0.28 9.45
CA GLU A 82 -26.51 1.01 10.15
C GLU A 82 -25.51 1.98 9.47
N LEU A 83 -24.34 1.49 9.05
CA LEU A 83 -23.35 2.28 8.30
C LEU A 83 -23.84 2.67 6.90
N SER A 84 -24.47 1.74 6.19
CA SER A 84 -25.10 2.05 4.89
C SER A 84 -26.22 3.08 5.04
N ARG A 85 -27.04 2.99 6.10
CA ARG A 85 -28.07 3.98 6.43
C ARG A 85 -27.46 5.35 6.73
N LEU A 86 -26.24 5.43 7.25
CA LEU A 86 -25.52 6.69 7.46
C LEU A 86 -24.94 7.30 6.16
N GLY A 87 -25.04 6.61 5.02
CA GLY A 87 -24.56 7.09 3.72
C GLY A 87 -23.15 6.64 3.37
N ARG A 88 -22.55 5.72 4.13
CA ARG A 88 -21.25 5.13 3.78
C ARG A 88 -21.39 4.22 2.57
N THR A 89 -20.47 4.36 1.61
CA THR A 89 -20.42 3.50 0.42
C THR A 89 -19.96 2.08 0.80
N PRO A 90 -20.33 1.05 0.04
CA PRO A 90 -19.90 -0.32 0.34
C PRO A 90 -18.37 -0.47 0.36
N GLU A 91 -17.64 0.29 -0.44
CA GLU A 91 -16.17 0.31 -0.46
C GLU A 91 -15.62 0.87 0.86
N SER A 92 -16.17 2.00 1.33
CA SER A 92 -15.76 2.59 2.61
C SER A 92 -16.05 1.65 3.79
N ILE A 93 -17.18 0.94 3.78
CA ILE A 93 -17.53 -0.05 4.80
C ILE A 93 -16.57 -1.24 4.75
N ALA A 94 -16.21 -1.72 3.56
CA ALA A 94 -15.25 -2.81 3.39
C ALA A 94 -13.88 -2.45 3.97
N VAL A 95 -13.39 -1.24 3.69
CA VAL A 95 -12.14 -0.71 4.24
C VAL A 95 -12.22 -0.55 5.76
N LEU A 96 -13.30 0.04 6.27
CA LEU A 96 -13.53 0.26 7.71
C LEU A 96 -13.49 -1.05 8.51
N LEU A 97 -14.13 -2.10 7.99
CA LEU A 97 -14.29 -3.40 8.67
C LEU A 97 -13.20 -4.42 8.31
N ARG A 98 -12.27 -4.07 7.41
CA ARG A 98 -11.31 -5.00 6.79
C ARG A 98 -11.99 -6.28 6.26
N MET A 99 -13.11 -6.09 5.57
CA MET A 99 -13.91 -7.17 4.99
C MET A 99 -13.77 -7.16 3.46
N PRO A 100 -13.92 -8.32 2.78
CA PRO A 100 -13.97 -8.34 1.32
C PRO A 100 -15.22 -7.62 0.81
N LEU A 101 -15.06 -6.80 -0.23
CA LEU A 101 -16.13 -5.99 -0.83
C LEU A 101 -17.35 -6.83 -1.21
N ASP A 102 -17.13 -7.99 -1.84
CA ASP A 102 -18.19 -8.92 -2.23
C ASP A 102 -19.04 -9.40 -1.05
N ALA A 103 -18.46 -9.52 0.14
CA ALA A 103 -19.21 -9.93 1.33
C ALA A 103 -20.11 -8.79 1.84
N VAL A 104 -19.62 -7.55 1.77
CA VAL A 104 -20.40 -6.36 2.13
C VAL A 104 -21.56 -6.18 1.16
N GLN A 105 -21.28 -6.22 -0.15
CA GLN A 105 -22.30 -6.12 -1.19
C GLN A 105 -23.37 -7.21 -1.03
N ARG A 106 -22.98 -8.49 -0.92
CA ARG A 106 -23.92 -9.60 -0.65
C ARG A 106 -24.73 -9.42 0.62
N THR A 107 -24.20 -8.73 1.62
CA THR A 107 -24.96 -8.43 2.85
C THR A 107 -26.02 -7.37 2.57
N LEU A 108 -25.69 -6.33 1.79
CA LEU A 108 -26.60 -5.22 1.48
C LEU A 108 -27.80 -5.61 0.61
N VAL A 109 -27.70 -6.63 -0.26
CA VAL A 109 -28.81 -7.07 -1.15
C VAL A 109 -30.05 -7.57 -0.38
N CYS A 110 -29.95 -7.90 0.91
CA CYS A 110 -31.09 -8.28 1.75
C CYS A 110 -31.90 -9.52 1.26
N ASP A 111 -31.26 -10.50 0.63
CA ASP A 111 -31.97 -11.65 0.02
C ASP A 111 -32.67 -12.57 1.03
N THR A 112 -32.02 -12.84 2.16
CA THR A 112 -32.49 -13.86 3.12
C THR A 112 -33.50 -13.29 4.11
N PRO A 113 -34.46 -14.10 4.61
CA PRO A 113 -35.48 -13.63 5.56
C PRO A 113 -34.87 -13.09 6.86
N LYS A 114 -33.74 -13.68 7.31
CA LYS A 114 -32.98 -13.19 8.46
C LYS A 114 -32.44 -11.77 8.22
N LYS A 115 -31.84 -11.53 7.04
CA LYS A 115 -31.34 -10.20 6.63
C LYS A 115 -32.47 -9.18 6.54
N LYS A 116 -33.61 -9.53 5.94
CA LYS A 116 -34.80 -8.67 5.86
C LYS A 116 -35.33 -8.27 7.24
N ARG A 117 -35.37 -9.21 8.19
CA ARG A 117 -35.77 -8.92 9.58
C ARG A 117 -34.83 -7.91 10.25
N ILE A 118 -33.52 -8.12 10.13
CA ILE A 118 -32.51 -7.21 10.71
C ILE A 118 -32.61 -5.84 10.05
N TYR A 119 -32.74 -5.79 8.72
CA TYR A 119 -32.90 -4.54 7.98
C TYR A 119 -34.12 -3.74 8.45
N LYS A 120 -35.29 -4.40 8.56
CA LYS A 120 -36.51 -3.77 9.11
C LYS A 120 -36.30 -3.21 10.52
N GLN A 121 -35.62 -3.97 11.39
CA GLN A 121 -35.29 -3.50 12.74
C GLN A 121 -34.36 -2.28 12.72
N VAL A 122 -33.35 -2.27 11.86
CA VAL A 122 -32.41 -1.14 11.72
C VAL A 122 -33.09 0.10 11.17
N MET A 123 -34.05 -0.06 10.24
CA MET A 123 -34.79 1.06 9.67
C MET A 123 -35.82 1.63 10.64
N ALA A 124 -36.47 0.79 11.44
CA ALA A 124 -37.42 1.23 12.47
C ALA A 124 -36.75 1.86 13.70
N ALA A 125 -35.51 1.47 14.01
CA ALA A 125 -34.78 2.00 15.15
C ALA A 125 -34.36 3.48 14.95
N PRO A 126 -34.19 4.24 16.04
CA PRO A 126 -33.56 5.55 16.00
C PRO A 126 -32.17 5.47 15.35
N ARG A 127 -31.80 6.50 14.59
CA ARG A 127 -30.52 6.54 13.87
C ARG A 127 -29.36 6.64 14.87
N PRO A 128 -28.50 5.62 15.00
CA PRO A 128 -27.39 5.66 15.94
C PRO A 128 -26.25 6.54 15.41
N THR A 129 -25.47 7.13 16.30
CA THR A 129 -24.24 7.86 15.95
C THR A 129 -23.17 6.89 15.45
N GLU A 130 -22.39 7.30 14.44
CA GLU A 130 -21.32 6.49 13.86
C GLU A 130 -20.34 5.94 14.91
N LYS A 131 -19.95 6.77 15.90
CA LYS A 131 -19.09 6.38 17.03
C LYS A 131 -19.66 5.21 17.84
N ALA A 132 -20.98 5.16 18.04
CA ALA A 132 -21.63 4.09 18.79
C ALA A 132 -21.66 2.77 18.00
N ILE A 133 -21.83 2.86 16.68
CA ILE A 133 -21.74 1.69 15.79
C ILE A 133 -20.32 1.13 15.81
N ILE A 134 -19.31 1.99 15.64
CA ILE A 134 -17.90 1.62 15.67
C ILE A 134 -17.55 0.95 16.99
N LYS A 135 -17.95 1.51 18.14
CA LYS A 135 -17.70 0.93 19.47
C LYS A 135 -18.27 -0.48 19.63
N ARG A 136 -19.45 -0.75 19.06
CA ARG A 136 -20.06 -2.10 19.09
C ARG A 136 -19.33 -3.06 18.17
N LEU A 137 -19.00 -2.60 16.96
CA LEU A 137 -18.28 -3.41 15.98
C LEU A 137 -16.85 -3.71 16.41
N SER A 138 -16.20 -2.81 17.15
CA SER A 138 -14.87 -3.05 17.73
C SER A 138 -14.89 -4.06 18.88
N ALA A 139 -16.02 -4.22 19.58
CA ALA A 139 -16.15 -5.32 20.56
C ALA A 139 -16.29 -6.69 19.87
N GLU A 140 -16.73 -6.73 18.62
CA GLU A 140 -16.94 -7.94 17.82
C GLU A 140 -15.70 -8.31 16.95
N SER A 141 -14.71 -7.41 16.86
CA SER A 141 -13.40 -7.75 16.32
C SER A 141 -12.66 -8.61 17.34
N LYS A 142 -12.64 -9.93 17.11
CA LYS A 142 -11.69 -10.79 17.81
C LYS A 142 -10.29 -10.36 17.44
N GLU A 143 -9.43 -10.15 18.44
CA GLU A 143 -7.98 -10.12 18.26
C GLU A 143 -7.60 -11.39 17.48
N GLN A 144 -7.15 -11.21 16.24
CA GLN A 144 -6.37 -12.25 15.60
C GLN A 144 -4.98 -12.20 16.26
N PRO A 145 -4.45 -13.32 16.79
CA PRO A 145 -3.04 -13.39 17.15
C PRO A 145 -2.14 -13.13 15.93
#